data_AF-A0A815WYM8-F1
#
_entry.id   AF-A0A815WYM8-F1
#
_cell.length_a   1.000
_cell.length_b   1.000
_cell.length_c   1.000
_cell.angle_alpha   90.00
_cell.angle_beta   90.00
_cell.angle_gamma   90.00
#
_symmetry.space_group_name_H-M   'P 1'
#
loop_
_entity.id
_entity.type
_entity.pdbx_description
1 polymer ?
#
loop_
_entity_poly.entity_id
_entity_poly.type
_entity_poly.pdbx_seq_one_letter_code
_entity_poly.pdbx_strand_id
1 'polypeptide(L)'
;MPLNLFDQSGQSTQDLTRESSEFLWHQLLREYIMKMVQTNDSKKIMLEKFRLYYRTNKVYLSKVDESKNLRWYELIDYQVGYLLIEMDQSVEAIRYSENLLEEAKDDKNIFIALFGLVIACLNNEQVEQANEYINHCCKLYESIPDGTIYDHCHIFDLLGSIAHKQNRPELAIHYYTEILKIVPEDDTDMISIANTNLANIYYS
;
A
#
# COMPACT_ATOMS: atom_id res chain seq x y z
N MET A 1 19.03 -13.29 27.06
CA MET A 1 19.54 -12.16 26.25
C MET A 1 18.81 -12.18 24.93
N PRO A 2 18.09 -11.11 24.54
CA PRO A 2 17.46 -11.07 23.23
C PRO A 2 18.54 -10.89 22.16
N LEU A 3 18.50 -11.70 21.10
CA LEU A 3 19.37 -11.54 19.92
C LEU A 3 18.97 -10.26 19.19
N ASN A 4 19.86 -9.28 19.16
CA ASN A 4 19.74 -8.09 18.32
C ASN A 4 20.20 -8.47 16.90
N LEU A 5 19.26 -8.55 15.96
CA LEU A 5 19.52 -8.98 14.58
C LEU A 5 20.52 -8.07 13.84
N PHE A 6 20.80 -6.89 14.38
CA PHE A 6 21.63 -5.86 13.75
C PHE A 6 23.06 -5.75 14.31
N ASP A 7 23.44 -6.56 15.31
CA ASP A 7 24.77 -6.47 15.96
C ASP A 7 25.86 -7.36 15.32
N GLN A 8 25.54 -8.11 14.27
CA GLN A 8 26.55 -8.92 13.58
C GLN A 8 27.20 -8.13 12.44
N SER A 9 28.29 -7.44 12.80
CA SER A 9 29.30 -7.00 11.84
C SER A 9 30.08 -8.21 11.32
N GLY A 10 29.54 -8.89 10.31
CA GLY A 10 30.18 -10.08 9.76
C GLY A 10 29.56 -10.54 8.45
N GLN A 11 30.28 -10.24 7.36
CA GLN A 11 30.13 -10.77 5.99
C GLN A 11 28.92 -10.27 5.18
N SER A 12 29.28 -9.47 4.17
CA SER A 12 28.45 -9.03 3.06
C SER A 12 27.71 -10.20 2.43
N THR A 13 26.39 -10.28 2.64
CA THR A 13 25.49 -11.09 1.80
C THR A 13 25.37 -10.40 0.44
N GLN A 14 26.42 -10.55 -0.35
CA GLN A 14 26.55 -10.02 -1.70
C GLN A 14 25.82 -10.95 -2.69
N ASP A 15 24.56 -11.25 -2.39
CA ASP A 15 23.61 -11.86 -3.32
C ASP A 15 22.23 -11.78 -2.69
N LEU A 16 21.68 -10.56 -2.71
CA LEU A 16 20.28 -10.37 -2.41
C LEU A 16 19.55 -10.32 -3.76
N THR A 17 18.95 -11.43 -4.15
CA THR A 17 17.94 -11.47 -5.23
C THR A 17 16.81 -10.49 -4.92
N ARG A 18 16.08 -10.02 -5.93
CA ARG A 18 14.96 -9.06 -5.78
C ARG A 18 14.03 -9.39 -4.59
N GLU A 19 13.70 -10.67 -4.42
CA GLU A 19 12.86 -11.21 -3.33
C GLU A 19 13.42 -10.95 -1.93
N SER A 20 14.73 -11.13 -1.74
CA SER A 20 15.37 -10.91 -0.44
C SER A 20 15.45 -9.42 -0.07
N SER A 21 15.48 -8.53 -1.06
CA SER A 21 15.41 -7.08 -0.82
C SER A 21 14.00 -6.61 -0.41
N GLU A 22 12.96 -7.18 -1.03
CA GLU A 22 11.55 -6.91 -0.69
C GLU A 22 11.21 -7.46 0.71
N PHE A 23 11.67 -8.67 1.03
CA PHE A 23 11.50 -9.26 2.36
C PHE A 23 12.16 -8.43 3.47
N LEU A 24 13.42 -8.02 3.28
CA LEU A 24 14.14 -7.23 4.29
C LEU A 24 13.56 -5.81 4.44
N TRP A 25 13.06 -5.26 3.34
CA TRP A 25 12.31 -4.00 3.36
C TRP A 25 11.04 -4.13 4.20
N HIS A 26 10.26 -5.20 4.00
CA HIS A 26 9.06 -5.50 4.79
C HIS A 26 9.38 -5.66 6.28
N GLN A 27 10.48 -6.37 6.63
CA GLN A 27 10.91 -6.52 8.03
C GLN A 27 11.33 -5.19 8.67
N LEU A 28 12.06 -4.33 7.94
CA LEU A 28 12.46 -3.02 8.45
C LEU A 28 11.27 -2.08 8.63
N LEU A 29 10.31 -2.11 7.71
CA LEU A 29 9.10 -1.29 7.79
C LEU A 29 8.20 -1.74 8.95
N ARG A 30 8.04 -3.05 9.13
CA ARG A 30 7.36 -3.64 10.28
C ARG A 30 8.00 -3.23 11.61
N GLU A 31 9.33 -3.30 11.71
CA GLU A 31 10.08 -2.86 12.89
C GLU A 31 9.88 -1.37 13.17
N TYR A 32 9.78 -0.54 12.12
CA TYR A 32 9.47 0.88 12.26
C TYR A 32 8.08 1.12 12.83
N ILE A 33 7.05 0.50 12.24
CA ILE A 33 5.66 0.63 12.68
C ILE A 33 5.53 0.21 14.15
N MET A 34 6.22 -0.87 14.54
CA MET A 34 6.15 -1.41 15.88
C MET A 34 6.89 -0.62 16.95
N LYS A 35 7.89 0.21 16.57
CA LYS A 35 8.83 0.81 17.55
C LYS A 35 8.89 2.33 17.53
N MET A 36 8.40 3.01 16.49
CA MET A 36 8.55 4.46 16.37
C MET A 36 7.21 5.18 16.42
N VAL A 37 7.17 6.29 17.16
CA VAL A 37 6.08 7.28 17.06
C VAL A 37 6.07 7.79 15.63
N GLN A 38 4.94 7.72 14.94
CA GLN A 38 4.78 8.08 13.53
C GLN A 38 4.86 9.60 13.32
N THR A 39 6.04 10.18 13.57
CA THR A 39 6.35 11.59 13.35
C THR A 39 7.19 11.76 12.09
N ASN A 40 7.22 12.99 11.56
CA ASN A 40 8.11 13.37 10.48
C ASN A 40 9.60 13.08 10.76
N ASP A 41 10.02 13.14 12.03
CA ASP A 41 11.41 12.82 12.40
C ASP A 41 11.69 11.31 12.37
N SER A 42 10.73 10.49 12.79
CA SER A 42 10.85 9.03 12.66
C SER A 42 10.90 8.61 11.19
N LYS A 43 10.09 9.23 10.32
CA LYS A 43 10.15 9.00 8.85
C LYS A 43 11.54 9.33 8.28
N LYS A 44 12.17 10.43 8.70
CA LYS A 44 13.55 10.76 8.32
C LYS A 44 14.56 9.72 8.79
N ILE A 45 14.44 9.25 10.04
CA ILE A 45 15.33 8.22 10.58
C ILE A 45 15.23 6.92 9.77
N MET A 46 14.01 6.54 9.37
CA MET A 46 13.78 5.37 8.52
C MET A 46 14.47 5.52 7.15
N LEU A 47 14.32 6.67 6.49
CA LEU A 47 14.96 6.94 5.21
C LEU A 47 16.49 6.93 5.30
N GLU A 48 17.06 7.47 6.38
CA GLU A 48 18.50 7.40 6.63
C GLU A 48 18.98 5.96 6.87
N LYS A 49 18.20 5.13 7.57
CA LYS A 49 18.49 3.69 7.68
C LYS A 49 18.44 2.98 6.32
N PHE A 50 17.46 3.32 5.46
CA PHE A 50 17.39 2.77 4.11
C PHE A 50 18.58 3.17 3.25
N ARG A 51 19.01 4.44 3.31
CA ARG A 51 20.22 4.91 2.62
C ARG A 51 21.46 4.16 3.08
N LEU A 52 21.61 3.99 4.39
CA LEU A 52 22.73 3.26 4.96
C LEU A 52 22.75 1.81 4.49
N TYR A 53 21.58 1.18 4.42
CA TYR A 53 21.43 -0.21 4.00
C TYR A 53 21.74 -0.40 2.50
N TYR A 54 21.13 0.42 1.64
CA TYR A 54 21.33 0.36 0.18
C TYR A 54 22.58 1.11 -0.30
N ARG A 55 23.46 1.57 0.59
CA ARG A 55 24.64 2.40 0.26
C ARG A 55 25.55 1.83 -0.84
N THR A 56 25.58 0.50 -0.99
CA THR A 56 26.37 -0.20 -2.00
C THR A 56 25.57 -0.54 -3.27
N ASN A 57 24.24 -0.50 -3.20
CA ASN A 57 23.34 -0.79 -4.30
C ASN A 57 22.92 0.53 -4.98
N LYS A 58 23.73 0.98 -5.95
CA LYS A 58 23.54 2.28 -6.61
C LYS A 58 22.17 2.45 -7.27
N VAL A 59 21.53 1.36 -7.71
CA VAL A 59 20.19 1.37 -8.34
C VAL A 59 19.10 1.62 -7.31
N TYR A 60 19.16 0.97 -6.15
CA TYR A 60 18.19 1.22 -5.08
C TYR A 60 18.47 2.52 -4.33
N LEU A 61 19.74 2.89 -4.17
CA LEU A 61 20.11 4.18 -3.62
C LEU A 61 19.64 5.32 -4.51
N SER A 62 19.79 5.22 -5.84
CA SER A 62 19.24 6.22 -6.77
C SER A 62 17.72 6.25 -6.70
N LYS A 63 17.03 5.11 -6.55
CA LYS A 63 15.58 5.10 -6.30
C LYS A 63 15.20 5.80 -4.99
N VAL A 64 15.96 5.64 -3.91
CA VAL A 64 15.77 6.31 -2.59
C VAL A 64 16.16 7.80 -2.62
N ASP A 65 17.04 8.23 -3.54
CA ASP A 65 17.48 9.61 -3.66
C ASP A 65 16.68 10.40 -4.72
N GLU A 66 16.31 9.81 -5.85
CA GLU A 66 15.33 10.34 -6.82
C GLU A 66 13.95 10.50 -6.17
N SER A 67 13.64 9.69 -5.16
CA SER A 67 12.40 9.74 -4.41
C SER A 67 12.27 10.84 -3.39
N LYS A 68 13.31 11.68 -3.21
CA LYS A 68 13.12 13.00 -2.61
C LYS A 68 12.10 13.83 -3.41
N ASN A 69 11.83 13.48 -4.67
CA ASN A 69 10.81 14.09 -5.53
C ASN A 69 9.56 13.19 -5.71
N LEU A 70 8.86 12.89 -4.61
CA LEU A 70 7.45 12.43 -4.54
C LEU A 70 7.17 10.92 -4.50
N ARG A 71 7.82 10.03 -5.26
CA ARG A 71 7.28 8.65 -5.43
C ARG A 71 7.45 7.63 -4.29
N TRP A 72 8.38 7.79 -3.33
CA TRP A 72 8.57 6.78 -2.26
C TRP A 72 7.96 7.13 -0.91
N TYR A 73 7.76 8.41 -0.59
CA TYR A 73 7.00 8.77 0.61
C TYR A 73 5.57 8.24 0.50
N GLU A 74 4.98 8.38 -0.68
CA GLU A 74 3.68 7.85 -1.08
C GLU A 74 3.59 6.32 -0.96
N LEU A 75 4.60 5.59 -1.46
CA LEU A 75 4.67 4.13 -1.33
C LEU A 75 4.88 3.70 0.12
N ILE A 76 5.71 4.41 0.90
CA ILE A 76 5.90 4.11 2.33
C ILE A 76 4.60 4.32 3.09
N ASP A 77 3.88 5.41 2.83
CA ASP A 77 2.63 5.73 3.52
C ASP A 77 1.52 4.72 3.18
N TYR A 78 1.37 4.36 1.90
CA TYR A 78 0.50 3.26 1.47
C TYR A 78 0.85 1.93 2.15
N GLN A 79 2.15 1.60 2.19
CA GLN A 79 2.62 0.33 2.71
C GLN A 79 2.58 0.25 4.23
N VAL A 80 2.70 1.38 4.94
CA VAL A 80 2.49 1.44 6.38
C VAL A 80 1.04 1.13 6.71
N GLY A 81 0.08 1.72 5.98
CA GLY A 81 -1.34 1.38 6.13
C GLY A 81 -1.61 -0.10 5.88
N TYR A 82 -1.08 -0.64 4.78
CA TYR A 82 -1.23 -2.05 4.43
C TYR A 82 -0.61 -3.01 5.47
N LEU A 83 0.58 -2.70 5.97
CA LEU A 83 1.23 -3.49 7.02
C LEU A 83 0.46 -3.48 8.34
N LEU A 84 -0.08 -2.31 8.73
CA LEU A 84 -0.91 -2.21 9.94
C LEU A 84 -2.14 -3.14 9.81
N ILE A 85 -2.72 -3.21 8.62
CA ILE A 85 -3.83 -4.11 8.31
C ILE A 85 -3.41 -5.58 8.39
N GLU A 86 -2.28 -5.96 7.79
CA GLU A 86 -1.75 -7.34 7.88
C GLU A 86 -1.44 -7.76 9.33
N MET A 87 -1.17 -6.78 10.19
CA MET A 87 -0.92 -6.97 11.62
C MET A 87 -2.20 -6.96 12.48
N ASP A 88 -3.38 -6.92 11.84
CA ASP A 88 -4.69 -6.81 12.50
C ASP A 88 -4.84 -5.53 13.34
N GLN A 89 -4.13 -4.47 12.94
CA GLN A 89 -4.13 -3.14 13.56
C GLN A 89 -4.92 -2.15 12.71
N SER A 90 -6.13 -2.55 12.30
CA SER A 90 -6.98 -1.77 11.39
C SER A 90 -7.35 -0.40 11.95
N VAL A 91 -7.51 -0.26 13.28
CA VAL A 91 -7.78 1.03 13.93
C VAL A 91 -6.60 1.98 13.81
N GLU A 92 -5.37 1.49 14.00
CA GLU A 92 -4.16 2.26 13.80
C GLU A 92 -3.95 2.63 12.34
N ALA A 93 -4.30 1.74 11.40
CA ALA A 93 -4.27 2.02 9.96
C ALA A 93 -5.23 3.15 9.57
N ILE A 94 -6.44 3.17 10.14
CA ILE A 94 -7.41 4.26 9.98
C ILE A 94 -6.79 5.56 10.48
N ARG A 95 -6.37 5.60 11.75
CA ARG A 95 -5.79 6.80 12.36
C ARG A 95 -4.59 7.33 11.59
N TYR A 96 -3.74 6.45 11.08
CA TYR A 96 -2.60 6.83 10.24
C TYR A 96 -3.05 7.52 8.97
N SER A 97 -4.02 6.93 8.28
CA SER A 97 -4.52 7.44 7.00
C SER A 97 -5.33 8.72 7.18
N GLU A 98 -6.02 8.90 8.31
CA GLU A 98 -6.68 10.17 8.69
C GLU A 98 -5.64 11.29 8.88
N ASN A 99 -4.56 11.04 9.63
CA ASN A 99 -3.49 12.02 9.80
C ASN A 99 -2.84 12.38 8.44
N LEU A 100 -2.64 11.38 7.57
CA LEU A 100 -2.12 11.63 6.23
C LEU A 100 -3.06 12.51 5.40
N LEU A 101 -4.37 12.28 5.52
CA LEU A 101 -5.39 13.08 4.85
C LEU A 101 -5.40 14.54 5.34
N GLU A 102 -5.22 14.76 6.65
CA GLU A 102 -5.14 16.11 7.23
C GLU A 102 -3.88 16.88 6.78
N GLU A 103 -2.76 16.17 6.59
CA GLU A 103 -1.49 16.76 6.15
C GLU A 103 -1.36 16.92 4.63
N ALA A 104 -2.25 16.28 3.86
CA ALA A 104 -2.18 16.25 2.41
C ALA A 104 -2.35 17.64 1.79
N LYS A 105 -1.46 17.97 0.84
CA LYS A 105 -1.42 19.30 0.18
C LYS A 105 -1.77 19.29 -1.29
N ASP A 106 -1.91 18.10 -1.87
CA ASP A 106 -2.17 17.88 -3.28
C ASP A 106 -3.09 16.68 -3.45
N ASP A 107 -3.80 16.65 -4.58
CA ASP A 107 -4.84 15.66 -4.87
C ASP A 107 -4.31 14.22 -4.83
N LYS A 108 -3.03 14.03 -5.12
CA LYS A 108 -2.39 12.71 -5.11
C LYS A 108 -2.18 12.21 -3.67
N ASN A 109 -1.68 13.06 -2.77
CA ASN A 109 -1.57 12.72 -1.36
C ASN A 109 -2.94 12.50 -0.72
N ILE A 110 -3.94 13.29 -1.10
CA ILE A 110 -5.33 13.08 -0.69
C ILE A 110 -5.83 11.72 -1.19
N PHE A 111 -5.59 11.38 -2.46
CA PHE A 111 -5.98 10.10 -3.04
C PHE A 111 -5.36 8.93 -2.27
N ILE A 112 -4.05 8.96 -1.99
CA ILE A 112 -3.36 7.90 -1.25
C ILE A 112 -3.94 7.74 0.16
N ALA A 113 -4.19 8.83 0.86
CA ALA A 113 -4.75 8.79 2.20
C ALA A 113 -6.17 8.19 2.21
N LEU A 114 -7.03 8.64 1.29
CA LEU A 114 -8.38 8.09 1.14
C LEU A 114 -8.33 6.61 0.75
N PHE A 115 -7.42 6.21 -0.15
CA PHE A 115 -7.25 4.82 -0.55
C PHE A 115 -6.88 3.94 0.65
N GLY A 116 -5.93 4.39 1.48
CA GLY A 116 -5.58 3.74 2.74
C GLY A 116 -6.76 3.62 3.71
N LEU A 117 -7.57 4.66 3.83
CA LEU A 117 -8.80 4.65 4.65
C LEU A 117 -9.81 3.61 4.17
N VAL A 118 -10.03 3.48 2.86
CA VAL A 118 -10.95 2.48 2.32
C VAL A 118 -10.52 1.07 2.73
N ILE A 119 -9.24 0.72 2.53
CA ILE A 119 -8.73 -0.61 2.89
C ILE A 119 -8.83 -0.84 4.39
N ALA A 120 -8.44 0.15 5.21
CA ALA A 120 -8.45 0.03 6.66
C ALA A 120 -9.88 -0.13 7.22
N CYS A 121 -10.83 0.66 6.71
CA CYS A 121 -12.25 0.54 7.05
C CYS A 121 -12.83 -0.82 6.63
N LEU A 122 -12.50 -1.33 5.43
CA LEU A 122 -12.97 -2.64 4.98
C LEU A 122 -12.50 -3.79 5.88
N ASN A 123 -11.25 -3.73 6.36
CA ASN A 123 -10.70 -4.70 7.29
C ASN A 123 -11.29 -4.55 8.69
N ASN A 124 -11.69 -3.33 9.08
CA ASN A 124 -12.40 -3.08 10.34
C ASN A 124 -13.93 -3.24 10.24
N GLU A 125 -14.44 -3.88 9.18
CA GLU A 125 -15.88 -4.08 8.90
C GLU A 125 -16.73 -2.79 8.81
N GLN A 126 -16.10 -1.63 8.64
CA GLN A 126 -16.74 -0.32 8.50
C GLN A 126 -17.12 -0.05 7.04
N VAL A 127 -18.03 -0.85 6.49
CA VAL A 127 -18.36 -0.86 5.06
C VAL A 127 -18.98 0.47 4.60
N GLU A 128 -19.81 1.12 5.42
CA GLU A 128 -20.39 2.43 5.09
C GLU A 128 -19.32 3.52 4.98
N GLN A 129 -18.36 3.56 5.89
CA GLN A 129 -17.26 4.54 5.84
C GLN A 129 -16.33 4.28 4.66
N ALA A 130 -16.02 3.01 4.38
CA ALA A 130 -15.29 2.63 3.17
C ALA A 130 -15.99 3.11 1.89
N ASN A 131 -17.33 3.05 1.84
CA ASN A 131 -18.10 3.60 0.72
C ASN A 131 -17.96 5.12 0.60
N GLU A 132 -17.98 5.86 1.71
CA GLU A 132 -17.81 7.31 1.68
C GLU A 132 -16.43 7.69 1.13
N TYR A 133 -15.37 7.05 1.62
CA TYR A 133 -14.00 7.32 1.18
C TYR A 133 -13.76 6.91 -0.28
N ILE A 134 -14.25 5.74 -0.74
CA ILE A 134 -14.04 5.34 -2.15
C ILE A 134 -14.76 6.30 -3.11
N ASN A 135 -15.93 6.83 -2.73
CA ASN A 135 -16.62 7.82 -3.54
C ASN A 135 -15.82 9.13 -3.66
N HIS A 136 -15.03 9.49 -2.64
CA HIS A 136 -14.10 10.61 -2.72
C HIS A 136 -12.89 10.27 -3.59
N CYS A 137 -12.32 9.07 -3.47
CA CYS A 137 -11.26 8.59 -4.37
C CYS A 137 -11.69 8.67 -5.85
N CYS A 138 -12.87 8.16 -6.20
CA CYS A 138 -13.37 8.18 -7.58
C CYS A 138 -13.49 9.61 -8.14
N LYS A 139 -14.03 10.55 -7.36
CA LYS A 139 -14.15 11.96 -7.78
C LYS A 139 -12.80 12.62 -8.00
N LEU A 140 -11.82 12.37 -7.12
CA LEU A 140 -10.46 12.86 -7.31
C LEU A 140 -9.84 12.22 -8.54
N TYR A 141 -10.05 10.93 -8.73
CA TYR A 141 -9.51 10.20 -9.85
C TYR A 141 -10.01 10.74 -11.21
N GLU A 142 -11.30 11.04 -11.33
CA GLU A 142 -11.89 11.70 -12.51
C GLU A 142 -11.22 13.05 -12.84
N SER A 143 -10.64 13.71 -11.83
CA SER A 143 -9.96 15.00 -11.98
C SER A 143 -8.46 14.89 -12.27
N ILE A 144 -7.86 13.70 -12.15
CA ILE A 144 -6.43 13.46 -12.39
C ILE A 144 -6.24 13.04 -13.87
N PRO A 145 -5.70 13.90 -14.76
CA PRO A 145 -5.65 13.64 -16.20
C PRO A 145 -4.73 12.48 -16.61
N ASP A 146 -3.81 12.09 -15.72
CA ASP A 146 -2.75 11.09 -15.96
C ASP A 146 -2.90 9.83 -15.08
N GLY A 147 -4.14 9.51 -14.65
CA GLY A 147 -4.41 8.31 -13.86
C GLY A 147 -3.90 7.06 -14.57
N THR A 148 -3.12 6.23 -13.88
CA THR A 148 -2.51 5.05 -14.49
C THR A 148 -3.54 3.92 -14.63
N ILE A 149 -3.26 2.94 -15.51
CA ILE A 149 -4.05 1.69 -15.57
C ILE A 149 -4.08 1.01 -14.20
N TYR A 150 -2.96 1.05 -13.46
CA TYR A 150 -2.90 0.50 -12.11
C TYR A 150 -3.84 1.21 -11.13
N ASP A 151 -3.93 2.53 -11.18
CA ASP A 151 -4.85 3.27 -10.31
C ASP A 151 -6.31 2.89 -10.59
N HIS A 152 -6.68 2.71 -11.87
CA HIS A 152 -8.00 2.18 -12.24
C HIS A 152 -8.25 0.79 -11.67
N CYS A 153 -7.30 -0.14 -11.86
CA CYS A 153 -7.42 -1.52 -11.38
C CYS A 153 -7.64 -1.56 -9.86
N HIS A 154 -6.85 -0.78 -9.11
CA HIS A 154 -6.96 -0.67 -7.66
C HIS A 154 -8.30 -0.08 -7.20
N ILE A 155 -8.82 0.96 -7.87
CA ILE A 155 -10.14 1.51 -7.56
C ILE A 155 -11.23 0.46 -7.80
N PHE A 156 -11.19 -0.26 -8.93
CA PHE A 156 -12.15 -1.33 -9.20
C PHE A 156 -12.04 -2.48 -8.20
N ASP A 157 -10.84 -2.82 -7.74
CA ASP A 157 -10.66 -3.86 -6.73
C ASP A 157 -11.33 -3.49 -5.39
N LEU A 158 -11.18 -2.24 -4.95
CA LEU A 158 -11.84 -1.74 -3.75
C LEU A 158 -13.36 -1.66 -3.91
N LEU A 159 -13.85 -1.16 -5.06
CA LEU A 159 -15.28 -1.12 -5.36
C LEU A 159 -15.89 -2.53 -5.39
N GLY A 160 -15.17 -3.50 -5.96
CA GLY A 160 -15.55 -4.91 -5.95
C GLY A 160 -15.64 -5.46 -4.54
N SER A 161 -14.63 -5.17 -3.71
CA SER A 161 -14.56 -5.62 -2.31
C SER A 161 -15.68 -5.04 -1.45
N ILE A 162 -15.98 -3.75 -1.66
CA ILE A 162 -17.12 -3.07 -1.04
C ILE A 162 -18.43 -3.72 -1.47
N ALA A 163 -18.65 -3.91 -2.77
CA ALA A 163 -19.87 -4.50 -3.29
C ALA A 163 -20.07 -5.93 -2.76
N HIS A 164 -19.00 -6.72 -2.66
CA HIS A 164 -19.06 -8.06 -2.09
C HIS A 164 -19.46 -8.03 -0.61
N LYS A 165 -18.81 -7.19 0.21
CA LYS A 165 -19.19 -7.02 1.64
C LYS A 165 -20.61 -6.49 1.84
N GLN A 166 -21.16 -5.78 0.85
CA GLN A 166 -22.55 -5.34 0.84
C GLN A 166 -23.55 -6.41 0.35
N ASN A 167 -23.11 -7.65 0.13
CA ASN A 167 -23.91 -8.72 -0.48
C ASN A 167 -24.48 -8.34 -1.86
N ARG A 168 -23.66 -7.69 -2.70
CA ARG A 168 -23.97 -7.35 -4.10
C ARG A 168 -23.01 -8.08 -5.05
N PRO A 169 -23.08 -9.42 -5.15
CA PRO A 169 -22.09 -10.22 -5.86
C PRO A 169 -22.04 -9.91 -7.36
N GLU A 170 -23.15 -9.58 -8.01
CA GLU A 170 -23.16 -9.24 -9.44
C GLU A 170 -22.38 -7.96 -9.73
N LEU A 171 -22.50 -6.97 -8.83
CA LEU A 171 -21.78 -5.71 -8.93
C LEU A 171 -20.28 -5.92 -8.63
N ALA A 172 -19.95 -6.78 -7.67
CA ALA A 172 -18.56 -7.13 -7.39
C ALA A 172 -17.89 -7.84 -8.57
N ILE A 173 -18.58 -8.82 -9.17
CA ILE A 173 -18.14 -9.52 -10.39
C ILE A 173 -17.90 -8.53 -11.52
N HIS A 174 -18.80 -7.56 -11.70
CA HIS A 174 -18.64 -6.52 -12.71
C HIS A 174 -17.31 -5.78 -12.53
N TYR A 175 -17.02 -5.26 -11.34
CA TYR A 175 -15.77 -4.51 -11.11
C TYR A 175 -14.51 -5.36 -11.32
N TYR A 176 -14.46 -6.59 -10.79
CA TYR A 176 -13.30 -7.46 -11.00
C TYR A 176 -13.12 -7.86 -12.47
N THR A 177 -14.22 -7.98 -13.22
CA THR A 177 -14.15 -8.22 -14.67
C THR A 177 -13.64 -7.00 -15.43
N GLU A 178 -13.95 -5.77 -14.99
CA GLU A 178 -13.39 -4.55 -15.59
C GLU A 178 -11.86 -4.49 -15.44
N ILE A 179 -11.31 -4.94 -14.30
CA ILE A 179 -9.85 -5.06 -14.11
C ILE A 179 -9.25 -5.94 -15.22
N LEU A 180 -9.81 -7.13 -15.44
CA LEU A 180 -9.32 -8.09 -16.43
C LEU A 180 -9.41 -7.59 -17.89
N LYS A 181 -10.24 -6.59 -18.17
CA LYS A 181 -10.35 -5.99 -19.52
C LYS A 181 -9.27 -4.98 -19.82
N ILE A 182 -8.75 -4.30 -18.80
CA ILE A 182 -7.83 -3.16 -18.97
C ILE A 182 -6.38 -3.51 -18.62
N VAL A 183 -6.19 -4.53 -17.77
CA VAL A 183 -4.86 -4.97 -17.36
C VAL A 183 -4.11 -5.63 -18.53
N PRO A 184 -2.81 -5.34 -18.73
CA PRO A 184 -1.99 -6.05 -19.69
C PRO A 184 -1.96 -7.57 -19.43
N GLU A 185 -1.94 -8.38 -20.50
CA GLU A 185 -1.96 -9.85 -20.37
C GLU A 185 -0.74 -10.42 -19.64
N ASP A 186 0.38 -9.68 -19.59
CA ASP A 186 1.61 -10.06 -18.91
C ASP A 186 1.70 -9.60 -17.45
N ASP A 187 0.72 -8.82 -16.97
CA ASP A 187 0.62 -8.40 -15.56
C ASP A 187 -0.09 -9.48 -14.73
N THR A 188 0.71 -10.48 -14.36
CA THR A 188 0.24 -11.64 -13.60
C THR A 188 -0.32 -11.29 -12.22
N ASP A 189 0.13 -10.19 -11.61
CA ASP A 189 -0.24 -9.84 -10.24
C ASP A 189 -1.68 -9.32 -10.19
N MET A 190 -2.02 -8.34 -11.03
CA MET A 190 -3.37 -7.79 -11.10
C MET A 190 -4.38 -8.82 -11.62
N ILE A 191 -3.98 -9.64 -12.59
CA ILE A 191 -4.79 -10.76 -13.08
C ILE A 191 -5.07 -11.77 -11.95
N SER A 192 -4.06 -12.09 -11.14
CA SER A 192 -4.20 -13.01 -10.00
C SER A 192 -5.15 -12.46 -8.94
N ILE A 193 -5.05 -11.17 -8.60
CA ILE A 193 -5.94 -10.49 -7.64
C ILE A 193 -7.39 -10.59 -8.12
N ALA A 194 -7.68 -10.16 -9.36
CA ALA A 194 -9.04 -10.18 -9.88
C ALA A 194 -9.63 -11.59 -9.94
N ASN A 195 -8.86 -12.58 -10.41
CA ASN A 195 -9.31 -13.98 -10.45
C ASN A 195 -9.55 -14.58 -9.07
N THR A 196 -8.70 -14.25 -8.08
CA THR A 196 -8.87 -14.70 -6.70
C THR A 196 -10.17 -14.16 -6.11
N ASN A 197 -10.45 -12.87 -6.31
CA ASN A 197 -11.66 -12.25 -5.80
C ASN A 197 -12.92 -12.75 -6.51
N LEU A 198 -12.87 -12.98 -7.82
CA LEU A 198 -13.95 -13.65 -8.55
C LEU A 198 -14.20 -15.07 -8.03
N ALA A 199 -13.14 -15.85 -7.79
CA ALA A 199 -13.27 -17.19 -7.23
C ALA A 199 -13.93 -17.14 -5.85
N ASN A 200 -13.50 -16.23 -4.97
CA ASN A 200 -14.11 -16.05 -3.65
C ASN A 200 -15.62 -15.80 -3.73
N ILE A 201 -16.08 -15.00 -4.71
CA ILE A 201 -17.52 -14.77 -4.92
C ILE A 201 -18.24 -16.01 -5.43
N TYR A 202 -17.66 -16.74 -6.39
CA TYR A 202 -18.31 -17.93 -6.96
C TYR A 202 -18.38 -19.10 -5.98
N TYR A 203 -17.52 -19.12 -4.95
CA TYR A 203 -17.44 -20.19 -3.96
C TYR A 203 -17.92 -19.80 -2.55
N SER A 204 -18.44 -18.58 -2.35
CA SER A 204 -19.11 -18.14 -1.10
C SER A 204 -20.58 -18.52 -1.06
#